data_AF-A0A9D1FRF3-F1
#
_entry.id   AF-A0A9D1FRF3-F1
#
_cell.length_a   1.000
_cell.length_b   1.000
_cell.length_c   1.000
_cell.angle_alpha   90.00
_cell.angle_beta   90.00
_cell.angle_gamma   90.00
#
_symmetry.space_group_name_H-M   'P 1'
#
loop_
_entity.id
_entity.type
_entity.pdbx_description
1 polymer ?
#
loop_
_entity_poly.entity_id
_entity_poly.type
_entity_poly.pdbx_seq_one_letter_code
_entity_poly.pdbx_strand_id
1 'polypeptide(L)'
;MKELYELILHSQLGPRPGLLSLLRHGPDVSGTLSLAGYENSVSGQWDGVRTFTLLHPLRTAVGTHQCRSVLTLAGETITGTADLEECTMHWSGRRLPANEPKEGDCE
;
A
#
# COMPACT_ATOMS: atom_id res chain seq x y z
N MET A 1 4.80 -9.20 11.72
CA MET A 1 4.79 -9.98 10.44
C MET A 1 5.01 -9.01 9.29
N LYS A 2 5.93 -9.29 8.35
CA LYS A 2 6.16 -8.45 7.18
C LYS A 2 5.35 -8.98 6.00
N GLU A 3 4.68 -8.09 5.28
CA GLU A 3 3.83 -8.40 4.13
C GLU A 3 4.11 -7.41 2.99
N LEU A 4 4.05 -7.92 1.76
CA LEU A 4 4.32 -7.14 0.55
C LEU A 4 3.12 -7.25 -0.39
N TYR A 5 2.79 -6.15 -1.05
CA TYR A 5 1.67 -6.06 -1.97
C TYR A 5 2.05 -5.25 -3.20
N GLU A 6 1.76 -5.78 -4.38
CA GLU A 6 1.70 -4.97 -5.60
C GLU A 6 0.34 -4.29 -5.65
N LEU A 7 0.35 -2.97 -5.87
CA LEU A 7 -0.86 -2.14 -5.93
C LEU A 7 -0.87 -1.31 -7.20
N ILE A 8 -2.06 -0.96 -7.65
CA ILE A 8 -2.31 0.03 -8.68
C ILE A 8 -3.30 1.04 -8.11
N LEU A 9 -2.91 2.32 -8.08
CA LEU A 9 -3.82 3.44 -7.83
C LEU A 9 -4.47 3.84 -9.15
N HIS A 10 -5.78 3.71 -9.24
CA HIS A 10 -6.55 4.20 -10.39
C HIS A 10 -6.83 5.69 -10.21
N SER A 11 -5.84 6.52 -10.57
CA SER A 11 -5.95 7.98 -10.51
C SER A 11 -6.63 8.53 -11.76
N GLN A 12 -7.13 9.77 -11.67
CA GLN A 12 -7.74 10.47 -12.82
C GLN A 12 -6.74 10.68 -13.97
N LEU A 13 -5.45 10.72 -13.68
CA LEU A 13 -4.36 10.86 -14.65
C LEU A 13 -3.85 9.50 -15.17
N GLY A 14 -4.56 8.40 -14.89
CA GLY A 14 -4.23 7.05 -15.29
C GLY A 14 -3.72 6.15 -14.14
N PRO A 15 -3.54 4.85 -14.39
CA PRO A 15 -3.11 3.89 -13.40
C PRO A 15 -1.67 4.14 -12.95
N ARG A 16 -1.44 4.13 -11.63
CA ARG A 16 -0.11 4.27 -11.02
C ARG A 16 0.26 2.99 -10.29
N PRO A 17 1.17 2.17 -10.83
CA PRO A 17 1.65 0.99 -10.12
C PRO A 17 2.52 1.41 -8.92
N GLY A 18 2.45 0.62 -7.86
CA GLY A 18 3.17 0.84 -6.62
C GLY A 18 3.38 -0.45 -5.82
N LEU A 19 4.23 -0.35 -4.81
CA LEU A 19 4.55 -1.44 -3.90
C LEU A 19 4.26 -0.98 -2.47
N LEU A 20 3.49 -1.77 -1.74
CA LEU A 20 3.21 -1.55 -0.32
C LEU A 20 3.90 -2.63 0.50
N SER A 21 4.79 -2.21 1.39
CA SER A 21 5.38 -3.07 2.42
C SER A 21 4.75 -2.70 3.75
N LEU A 22 4.11 -3.67 4.42
CA LEU A 22 3.56 -3.50 5.77
C LEU A 22 4.32 -4.38 6.77
N LEU A 23 4.56 -3.82 7.94
CA LEU A 23 5.02 -4.50 9.12
C LEU A 23 3.90 -4.41 10.17
N ARG A 24 3.37 -5.57 10.54
CA ARG A 24 2.26 -5.71 11.49
C ARG A 24 2.77 -6.05 12.88
N HIS A 25 2.32 -5.27 13.88
CA HIS A 25 2.56 -5.45 15.30
C HIS A 25 1.21 -5.42 16.05
N GLY A 26 0.53 -6.57 16.12
CA GLY A 26 -0.83 -6.62 16.67
C GLY A 26 -1.82 -5.84 15.78
N PRO A 27 -2.62 -4.90 16.33
CA PRO A 27 -3.50 -4.05 15.54
C PRO A 27 -2.74 -2.94 14.81
N ASP A 28 -1.56 -2.55 15.29
CA ASP A 28 -0.76 -1.50 14.67
C ASP A 28 -0.05 -2.00 13.41
N VAL A 29 -0.09 -1.19 12.36
CA VAL A 29 0.69 -1.40 11.13
C VAL A 29 1.52 -0.18 10.78
N SER A 30 2.74 -0.42 10.34
CA SER A 30 3.63 0.60 9.78
C SER A 30 4.28 0.07 8.51
N GLY A 31 4.81 0.95 7.67
CA GLY A 31 5.33 0.49 6.39
C GLY A 31 5.73 1.61 5.45
N THR A 32 5.91 1.22 4.19
CA THR A 32 6.27 2.12 3.10
C THR A 32 5.41 1.82 1.88
N LEU A 33 4.87 2.86 1.26
CA LEU A 33 4.21 2.84 -0.03
C LEU A 33 5.11 3.52 -1.07
N SER A 34 5.67 2.73 -1.98
CA SER A 34 6.35 3.24 -3.16
C SER A 34 5.33 3.45 -4.28
N LEU A 35 5.18 4.68 -4.75
CA LEU A 35 4.25 5.03 -5.82
C LEU A 35 4.84 6.15 -6.68
N ALA A 36 4.82 5.98 -8.00
CA ALA A 36 5.29 6.98 -8.96
C ALA A 36 6.73 7.50 -8.69
N GLY A 37 7.62 6.63 -8.18
CA GLY A 37 9.00 6.98 -7.86
C GLY A 37 9.22 7.62 -6.49
N TYR A 38 8.18 7.76 -5.68
CA TYR A 38 8.25 8.29 -4.32
C TYR A 38 7.99 7.21 -3.29
N GLU A 39 8.79 7.23 -2.22
CA GLU A 39 8.53 6.44 -1.02
C GLU A 39 7.77 7.28 0.00
N ASN A 40 6.64 6.75 0.44
CA ASN A 40 5.75 7.38 1.40
C ASN A 40 5.67 6.50 2.64
N SER A 41 6.07 7.02 3.81
CA SER A 41 5.91 6.30 5.06
C SER A 41 4.42 6.14 5.37
N VAL A 42 4.03 4.94 5.77
CA VAL A 42 2.65 4.57 6.07
C VAL A 42 2.56 4.13 7.53
N SER A 43 1.52 4.58 8.21
CA SER A 43 1.09 4.04 9.51
C SER A 43 -0.40 3.79 9.49
N GLY A 44 -0.90 2.94 10.39
CA GLY A 44 -2.31 2.61 10.37
C GLY A 44 -2.69 1.51 11.35
N GLN A 45 -3.89 0.97 11.12
CA GLN A 45 -4.46 -0.10 11.91
C GLN A 45 -4.96 -1.25 11.04
N TRP A 46 -4.91 -2.46 11.58
CA TRP A 46 -5.53 -3.67 11.07
C TRP A 46 -6.77 -3.99 11.91
N ASP A 47 -7.90 -4.30 11.27
CA ASP A 47 -9.16 -4.61 11.95
C ASP A 47 -9.19 -6.00 12.61
N GLY A 48 -8.14 -6.79 12.46
CA GLY A 48 -8.04 -8.16 12.96
C GLY A 48 -8.50 -9.23 11.95
N VAL A 49 -9.19 -8.84 10.88
CA VAL A 49 -9.90 -9.76 9.97
C VAL A 49 -9.40 -9.64 8.54
N ARG A 50 -9.62 -8.49 7.90
CA ARG A 50 -9.36 -8.32 6.46
C ARG A 50 -9.03 -6.88 6.04
N THR A 51 -9.21 -5.88 6.88
CA THR A 51 -9.13 -4.48 6.48
C THR A 51 -8.01 -3.72 7.16
N PHE A 52 -7.18 -3.06 6.37
CA PHE A 52 -6.22 -2.04 6.82
C PHE A 52 -6.80 -0.65 6.65
N THR A 53 -6.66 0.20 7.67
CA THR A 53 -6.83 1.65 7.55
C THR A 53 -5.46 2.30 7.68
N LEU A 54 -4.98 2.89 6.61
CA LEU A 54 -3.64 3.45 6.47
C LEU A 54 -3.70 4.97 6.29
N LEU A 55 -2.75 5.67 6.89
CA LEU A 55 -2.52 7.10 6.79
C LEU A 55 -1.10 7.33 6.27
N HIS A 56 -0.98 8.15 5.23
CA HIS A 56 0.31 8.45 4.61
C HIS A 56 0.25 9.75 3.82
N PRO A 57 1.38 10.49 3.72
CA PRO A 57 1.50 11.54 2.72
C PRO A 57 1.59 10.89 1.34
N LEU A 58 0.79 11.32 0.37
CA LEU A 58 0.95 10.96 -1.03
C LEU A 58 1.71 12.06 -1.75
N ARG A 59 2.96 11.78 -2.11
CA ARG A 59 3.76 12.67 -2.97
C ARG A 59 3.34 12.52 -4.42
N THR A 60 3.05 13.65 -5.05
CA THR A 60 2.69 13.77 -6.46
C THR A 60 3.48 14.92 -7.10
N ALA A 61 3.39 15.06 -8.43
CA ALA A 61 4.03 16.17 -9.14
C ALA A 61 3.48 17.56 -8.74
N VAL A 62 2.26 17.63 -8.19
CA VAL A 62 1.60 18.90 -7.81
C VAL A 62 1.73 19.22 -6.32
N GLY A 63 2.25 18.29 -5.52
CA GLY A 63 2.41 18.49 -4.08
C GLY A 63 2.35 17.21 -3.26
N THR A 64 2.39 17.36 -1.94
CA THR A 64 2.23 16.28 -0.97
C THR A 64 0.90 16.45 -0.26
N HIS A 65 0.03 15.44 -0.35
CA HIS A 65 -1.33 15.48 0.24
C HIS A 65 -1.47 14.41 1.31
N GLN A 66 -2.22 14.67 2.38
CA GLN A 66 -2.55 13.62 3.34
C GLN A 66 -3.57 12.67 2.71
N CYS A 67 -3.25 11.39 2.71
CA CYS A 67 -4.07 10.33 2.11
C CYS A 67 -4.48 9.34 3.19
N ARG A 68 -5.77 8.98 3.19
CA ARG A 68 -6.28 7.85 3.94
C ARG A 68 -6.61 6.72 2.99
N SER A 69 -5.96 5.57 3.14
CA SER A 69 -6.28 4.37 2.36
C SER A 69 -7.01 3.34 3.22
N VAL A 70 -8.13 2.82 2.72
CA VAL A 70 -8.82 1.67 3.33
C VAL A 70 -8.69 0.49 2.38
N LEU A 71 -7.89 -0.50 2.77
CA LEU A 71 -7.57 -1.68 1.95
C LEU A 71 -8.20 -2.93 2.54
N THR A 72 -8.89 -3.72 1.73
CA THR A 72 -9.50 -4.98 2.12
C THR A 72 -8.85 -6.14 1.38
N LEU A 73 -8.50 -7.17 2.15
CA LEU A 73 -7.95 -8.43 1.65
C LEU A 73 -9.06 -9.45 1.38
N ALA A 74 -8.93 -10.12 0.25
CA ALA A 74 -9.74 -11.28 -0.14
C ALA A 74 -8.83 -12.33 -0.76
N GLY A 75 -8.34 -13.26 0.06
CA GLY A 75 -7.33 -14.24 -0.34
C GLY A 75 -6.02 -13.55 -0.74
N GLU A 76 -5.63 -13.70 -1.99
CA GLU A 76 -4.43 -13.05 -2.55
C GLU A 76 -4.72 -11.66 -3.12
N THR A 77 -5.98 -11.28 -3.30
CA THR A 77 -6.35 -9.97 -3.85
C THR A 77 -6.44 -8.93 -2.75
N ILE A 78 -5.95 -7.72 -3.04
CA ILE A 78 -6.14 -6.53 -2.20
C ILE A 78 -6.83 -5.45 -3.03
N THR A 79 -7.88 -4.86 -2.49
CA THR A 79 -8.62 -3.76 -3.12
C THR A 79 -8.92 -2.69 -2.09
N GLY A 80 -9.32 -1.49 -2.50
CA GLY A 80 -9.68 -0.47 -1.54
C GLY A 80 -9.87 0.90 -2.14
N THR A 81 -9.90 1.90 -1.26
CA THR A 81 -10.00 3.31 -1.63
C THR A 81 -8.82 4.10 -1.08
N ALA A 82 -8.45 5.18 -1.76
CA ALA A 82 -7.60 6.26 -1.25
C ALA A 82 -8.41 7.54 -1.28
N ASP A 83 -8.65 8.11 -0.11
CA ASP A 83 -9.28 9.41 0.05
C ASP A 83 -8.20 10.47 0.20
N LEU A 84 -8.17 11.40 -0.75
CA LEU A 84 -7.40 12.63 -0.70
C LEU A 84 -8.40 13.77 -0.70
N GLU A 85 -8.41 14.63 0.33
CA GLU A 85 -9.22 15.87 0.43
C GLU A 85 -10.51 15.93 -0.41
N GLU A 86 -10.43 16.21 -1.72
CA GLU A 86 -11.56 16.39 -2.63
C GLU A 86 -11.83 15.22 -3.61
N CYS A 87 -11.10 14.11 -3.52
CA CYS A 87 -11.13 13.00 -4.46
C CYS A 87 -10.93 11.63 -3.80
N THR A 88 -11.80 10.68 -4.15
CA THR A 88 -11.62 9.26 -3.82
C THR A 88 -11.13 8.50 -5.05
N MET A 89 -10.04 7.76 -4.88
CA MET A 89 -9.46 6.87 -5.88
C MET A 89 -9.56 5.42 -5.44
N HIS A 90 -9.34 4.49 -6.38
CA HIS A 90 -9.44 3.06 -6.12
C HIS A 90 -8.07 2.39 -6.15
N TRP A 91 -7.89 1.45 -5.22
CA TRP A 91 -6.77 0.52 -5.21
C TRP A 91 -7.21 -0.83 -5.74
N SER A 92 -6.35 -1.44 -6.56
CA SER A 92 -6.42 -2.86 -6.88
C SER A 92 -5.03 -3.45 -6.84
N GLY A 93 -4.89 -4.70 -6.44
CA GLY A 93 -3.60 -5.32 -6.35
C GLY A 93 -3.65 -6.75 -5.85
N ARG A 94 -2.47 -7.26 -5.51
CA ARG A 94 -2.32 -8.59 -4.94
C ARG A 94 -1.24 -8.64 -3.89
N ARG A 95 -1.40 -9.57 -2.96
CA ARG A 95 -0.37 -9.96 -2.01
C ARG A 95 0.75 -10.66 -2.76
N LEU A 96 1.98 -10.25 -2.49
CA LEU A 96 3.16 -10.96 -2.92
C LEU A 96 3.48 -12.09 -1.94
N PRO A 97 4.00 -13.23 -2.43
CA PRO A 97 4.56 -14.23 -1.55
C PRO A 97 5.67 -13.59 -0.71
N ALA A 98 5.74 -13.95 0.56
CA ALA A 98 6.90 -13.61 1.37
C ALA A 98 8.08 -14.37 0.78
N ASN A 99 8.88 -13.73 -0.07
CA ASN A 99 10.09 -14.37 -0.56
C ASN A 99 10.98 -14.68 0.66
N GLU A 100 11.13 -15.97 0.95
CA GLU A 100 12.36 -16.51 1.53
C GLU A 100 13.56 -16.00 0.71
N PRO A 101 14.72 -15.75 1.34
CA PRO A 101 15.87 -15.22 0.63
C PRO A 101 16.17 -16.12 -0.58
N LYS A 102 16.25 -15.52 -1.78
CA LYS A 102 16.91 -16.18 -2.90
C LYS A 102 18.40 -16.22 -2.56
N GLU A 103 18.82 -17.31 -1.96
CA GLU A 103 20.22 -17.70 -1.91
C GLU A 103 20.66 -18.03 -3.34
N GLY A 104 21.70 -17.34 -3.83
CA GLY A 104 22.33 -17.64 -5.11
C GLY A 104 22.30 -16.49 -6.12
N ASP A 105 23.28 -15.59 -6.02
CA ASP A 105 24.06 -15.15 -7.17
C ASP A 105 25.45 -14.76 -6.66
N CYS A 106 26.28 -15.79 -6.46
CA CYS A 106 27.73 -15.66 -6.53
C CYS A 106 28.12 -16.29 -7.87
N GLU A 107 28.43 -15.46 -8.87
CA GLU A 107 29.33 -15.84 -9.96
C GLU A 107 30.75 -15.37 -9.61
#